data_AF-A0A3Q3GVS3-F1
#
_entry.id   AF-A0A3Q3GVS3-F1
#
_cell.length_a   1.000
_cell.length_b   1.000
_cell.length_c   1.000
_cell.angle_alpha   90.00
_cell.angle_beta   90.00
_cell.angle_gamma   90.00
#
_symmetry.space_group_name_H-M   'P 1'
#
loop_
_entity.id
_entity.type
_entity.pdbx_description
1 polymer ?
#
loop_
_entity_poly.entity_id
_entity_poly.type
_entity_poly.pdbx_seq_one_letter_code
_entity_poly.pdbx_strand_id
1 'polypeptide(L)'
;MADNYDQLGEFAETDSCCRIHDHCPHVIHAFSSKYGYTNFKWHSICHCDCDNALKTCLRRVNDTSSRVVGQAFFNVIGVPCFEFAFEEQCAERHWYGMCKRYQKFPIAVLEEAVPYDFGEDTERGEKKGGKSARLLPL
;
A
#
# COMPACT_ATOMS: atom_id res chain seq x y z
N MET A 1 -0.18 -20.54 -8.22
CA MET A 1 -0.38 -20.89 -6.80
C MET A 1 0.77 -21.80 -6.42
N ALA A 2 1.64 -21.37 -5.50
CA ALA A 2 2.74 -22.20 -5.02
C ALA A 2 2.22 -23.06 -3.87
N ASP A 3 2.33 -24.38 -3.99
CA ASP A 3 1.78 -25.34 -3.03
C ASP A 3 2.63 -25.49 -1.74
N ASN A 4 3.76 -24.77 -1.61
CA ASN A 4 4.64 -24.87 -0.44
C ASN A 4 5.47 -23.59 -0.13
N TYR A 5 5.81 -23.40 1.15
CA TYR A 5 6.61 -22.28 1.69
C TYR A 5 8.01 -22.18 1.08
N ASP A 6 8.57 -23.32 0.64
CA ASP A 6 9.97 -23.42 0.18
C ASP A 6 10.14 -23.63 -1.34
N GLN A 7 9.06 -23.60 -2.13
CA GLN A 7 9.18 -23.64 -3.60
C GLN A 7 9.54 -22.25 -4.13
N LEU A 8 10.84 -22.00 -4.17
CA LEU A 8 11.44 -20.86 -4.80
C LEU A 8 11.95 -21.28 -6.20
N GLY A 9 11.46 -20.63 -7.26
CA GLY A 9 11.88 -20.89 -8.64
C GLY A 9 13.27 -20.31 -8.93
N GLU A 10 13.57 -20.06 -10.22
CA GLU A 10 14.82 -19.43 -10.67
C GLU A 10 15.09 -18.04 -10.04
N PHE A 11 14.03 -17.39 -9.51
CA PHE A 11 14.07 -16.07 -8.85
C PHE A 11 13.74 -16.13 -7.35
N ALA A 12 14.38 -17.07 -6.66
CA ALA A 12 14.14 -17.37 -5.25
C ALA A 12 14.12 -16.16 -4.32
N GLU A 13 15.09 -15.26 -4.48
CA GLU A 13 15.22 -14.06 -3.64
C GLU A 13 14.08 -13.05 -3.90
N THR A 14 13.67 -12.88 -5.17
CA THR A 14 12.55 -12.01 -5.54
C THR A 14 11.23 -12.58 -5.02
N ASP A 15 11.00 -13.89 -5.16
CA ASP A 15 9.82 -14.56 -4.63
C ASP A 15 9.75 -14.47 -3.10
N SER A 16 10.89 -14.53 -2.41
CA SER A 16 10.98 -14.34 -0.97
C SER A 16 10.47 -12.95 -0.55
N CYS A 17 10.87 -11.88 -1.27
CA CYS A 17 10.36 -10.53 -1.03
C CYS A 17 8.83 -10.45 -1.17
N CYS A 18 8.27 -11.04 -2.23
CA CYS A 18 6.82 -11.08 -2.46
C CYS A 18 6.09 -11.89 -1.38
N ARG A 19 6.64 -13.04 -0.98
CA ARG A 19 6.05 -13.89 0.08
C ARG A 19 5.98 -13.17 1.42
N ILE A 20 7.01 -12.40 1.79
CA ILE A 20 7.01 -11.58 3.01
C ILE A 20 5.91 -10.50 2.91
N HIS A 21 5.77 -9.85 1.76
CA HIS A 21 4.75 -8.84 1.52
C HIS A 21 3.32 -9.39 1.60
N ASP A 22 3.08 -10.58 1.04
CA ASP A 22 1.78 -11.27 1.10
C ASP A 22 1.34 -11.57 2.54
N HIS A 23 2.29 -11.75 3.47
CA HIS A 23 2.03 -12.00 4.89
C HIS A 23 1.97 -10.72 5.74
N CYS A 24 1.75 -9.56 5.11
CA CYS A 24 1.56 -8.31 5.84
C CYS A 24 0.41 -8.43 6.86
N PRO A 25 0.58 -8.02 8.13
CA PRO A 25 -0.45 -8.16 9.17
C PRO A 25 -1.67 -7.26 8.93
N HIS A 26 -1.47 -6.17 8.18
CA HIS A 26 -2.46 -5.12 7.98
C HIS A 26 -2.74 -4.95 6.48
N VAL A 27 -3.77 -5.65 6.02
CA VAL A 27 -4.22 -5.64 4.61
C VAL A 27 -5.71 -5.34 4.53
N ILE A 28 -6.09 -4.53 3.54
CA ILE A 28 -7.46 -4.32 3.08
C ILE A 28 -7.61 -5.00 1.72
N HIS A 29 -8.33 -6.11 1.69
CA HIS A 29 -8.49 -6.89 0.46
C HIS A 29 -9.32 -6.14 -0.59
N ALA A 30 -9.19 -6.57 -1.85
CA ALA A 30 -10.01 -6.07 -2.94
C ALA A 30 -11.50 -6.22 -2.61
N PHE A 31 -12.30 -5.21 -2.97
CA PHE A 31 -13.75 -5.19 -2.77
C PHE A 31 -14.21 -5.42 -1.32
N SER A 32 -13.39 -5.05 -0.34
CA SER A 32 -13.68 -5.23 1.09
C SER A 32 -13.57 -3.94 1.89
N SER A 33 -14.22 -3.91 3.06
CA SER A 33 -14.14 -2.79 4.00
C SER A 33 -13.40 -3.19 5.26
N LYS A 34 -12.39 -2.41 5.64
CA LYS A 34 -11.59 -2.63 6.86
C LYS A 34 -11.01 -1.30 7.33
N TYR A 35 -10.83 -1.15 8.65
CA TYR A 35 -10.26 0.06 9.26
C TYR A 35 -10.98 1.35 8.82
N GLY A 36 -12.31 1.31 8.71
CA GLY A 36 -13.10 2.47 8.26
C GLY A 36 -12.94 2.85 6.78
N TYR A 37 -12.16 2.11 5.99
CA TYR A 37 -11.97 2.32 4.56
C TYR A 37 -12.61 1.20 3.73
N THR A 38 -13.22 1.54 2.60
CA THR A 38 -13.78 0.58 1.64
C THR A 38 -12.95 0.56 0.37
N ASN A 39 -12.27 -0.56 0.12
CA ASN A 39 -11.45 -0.74 -1.06
C ASN A 39 -12.31 -1.21 -2.25
N PHE A 40 -12.61 -0.29 -3.16
CA PHE A 40 -13.30 -0.61 -4.42
C PHE A 40 -12.36 -1.05 -5.55
N LYS A 41 -11.04 -1.12 -5.29
CA LYS A 41 -10.05 -1.54 -6.27
C LYS A 41 -10.00 -3.07 -6.31
N TRP A 42 -9.55 -3.60 -7.44
CA TRP A 42 -9.43 -5.03 -7.71
C TRP A 42 -8.19 -5.68 -7.09
N HIS A 43 -7.27 -4.86 -6.55
CA HIS A 43 -6.07 -5.29 -5.83
C HIS A 43 -6.19 -4.98 -4.33
N SER A 44 -5.43 -5.69 -3.51
CA SER A 44 -5.27 -5.39 -2.08
C SER A 44 -4.50 -4.09 -1.87
N ILE A 45 -4.69 -3.50 -0.70
CA ILE A 45 -3.94 -2.34 -0.20
C ILE A 45 -3.33 -2.77 1.14
N CYS A 46 -2.01 -2.63 1.28
CA CYS A 46 -1.25 -3.02 2.46
C CYS A 46 -0.79 -1.79 3.25
N HIS A 47 -0.32 -2.01 4.49
CA HIS A 47 0.30 -0.94 5.27
C HIS A 47 1.57 -0.43 4.59
N CYS A 48 1.84 0.88 4.68
CA CYS A 48 3.01 1.47 4.01
C CYS A 48 4.34 0.87 4.46
N ASP A 49 4.47 0.44 5.71
CA ASP A 49 5.63 -0.33 6.18
C ASP A 49 5.91 -1.61 5.36
N CYS A 50 4.85 -2.37 5.02
CA CYS A 50 4.98 -3.59 4.23
C CYS A 50 5.43 -3.28 2.79
N ASP A 51 4.82 -2.27 2.17
CA ASP A 51 5.16 -1.84 0.81
C ASP A 51 6.59 -1.26 0.75
N ASN A 52 7.01 -0.50 1.76
CA ASN A 52 8.37 0.04 1.86
C ASN A 52 9.42 -1.06 2.11
N ALA A 53 9.07 -2.08 2.91
CA ALA A 53 9.90 -3.26 3.08
C ALA A 53 10.05 -4.04 1.77
N LEU A 54 8.95 -4.21 1.01
CA LEU A 54 8.98 -4.83 -0.31
C LEU A 54 9.90 -4.04 -1.27
N LYS A 55 9.74 -2.71 -1.35
CA LYS A 55 10.62 -1.84 -2.18
C LYS A 55 12.09 -2.05 -1.85
N THR A 56 12.41 -2.03 -0.56
CA THR A 56 13.78 -2.20 -0.06
C THR A 56 14.33 -3.58 -0.39
N CYS A 57 13.51 -4.62 -0.22
CA CYS A 57 13.86 -6.00 -0.54
C CYS A 57 14.16 -6.17 -2.03
N LEU A 58 13.25 -5.74 -2.91
CA LEU A 58 13.42 -5.86 -4.36
C LEU A 58 14.65 -5.06 -4.87
N ARG A 59 14.93 -3.90 -4.27
CA ARG A 59 16.17 -3.11 -4.51
C ARG A 59 17.43 -3.83 -4.10
N ARG A 60 17.39 -4.57 -3.00
CA ARG A 60 18.54 -5.35 -2.52
C ARG A 60 18.82 -6.55 -3.42
N VAL A 61 17.79 -7.23 -3.92
CA VAL A 61 17.94 -8.38 -4.82
C VAL A 61 18.58 -7.98 -6.15
N ASN A 62 18.17 -6.84 -6.72
CA ASN A 62 18.83 -6.23 -7.89
C ASN A 62 18.98 -7.16 -9.12
N ASP A 63 18.00 -8.03 -9.36
CA ASP A 63 17.94 -8.88 -10.55
C ASP A 63 16.88 -8.36 -11.56
N THR A 64 16.83 -8.97 -12.74
CA THR A 64 15.84 -8.57 -13.76
C THR A 64 14.40 -8.75 -13.26
N SER A 65 14.15 -9.78 -12.46
CA SER A 65 12.82 -10.11 -11.96
C SER A 65 12.32 -9.07 -10.95
N SER A 66 13.16 -8.72 -9.96
CA SER A 66 12.88 -7.75 -8.91
C SER A 66 12.65 -6.34 -9.48
N ARG A 67 13.35 -6.01 -10.57
CA ARG A 67 13.13 -4.79 -11.36
C ARG A 67 11.75 -4.77 -11.99
N VAL A 68 11.40 -5.82 -12.73
CA VAL A 68 10.10 -5.94 -13.41
C VAL A 68 8.95 -5.95 -12.42
N VAL A 69 9.06 -6.74 -11.34
CA VAL A 69 8.05 -6.82 -10.27
C VAL A 69 7.85 -5.45 -9.63
N GLY A 70 8.94 -4.78 -9.21
CA GLY A 70 8.84 -3.48 -8.58
C GLY A 70 8.25 -2.40 -9.50
N GLN A 71 8.65 -2.37 -10.78
CA GLN A 71 8.06 -1.44 -11.75
C GLN A 71 6.57 -1.73 -11.99
N ALA A 72 6.18 -2.99 -12.15
CA ALA A 72 4.78 -3.37 -12.35
C ALA A 72 3.91 -2.95 -11.15
N PHE A 73 4.36 -3.27 -9.93
CA PHE A 73 3.59 -3.03 -8.72
C PHE A 73 3.47 -1.54 -8.38
N PHE A 74 4.59 -0.80 -8.38
CA PHE A 74 4.64 0.58 -7.89
C PHE A 74 4.47 1.65 -8.97
N ASN A 75 4.79 1.37 -10.24
CA ASN A 75 4.72 2.37 -11.32
C ASN A 75 3.56 2.12 -12.28
N VAL A 76 3.27 0.86 -12.64
CA VAL A 76 2.21 0.52 -13.61
C VAL A 76 0.85 0.40 -12.93
N ILE A 77 0.75 -0.43 -11.89
CA ILE A 77 -0.49 -0.56 -11.11
C ILE A 77 -0.64 0.65 -10.18
N GLY A 78 0.47 1.13 -9.62
CA GLY A 78 0.48 2.28 -8.71
C GLY A 78 -0.34 1.99 -7.45
N VAL A 79 -0.15 0.79 -6.87
CA VAL A 79 -0.88 0.36 -5.68
C VAL A 79 -0.59 1.35 -4.54
N PRO A 80 -1.60 2.08 -4.02
CA PRO A 80 -1.40 2.92 -2.85
C PRO A 80 -1.22 2.04 -1.62
N CYS A 81 -0.56 2.58 -0.61
CA CYS A 81 -0.49 1.97 0.71
C CYS A 81 -1.36 2.76 1.69
N PHE A 82 -1.51 2.28 2.93
CA PHE A 82 -2.21 3.04 3.97
C PHE A 82 -1.41 3.14 5.26
N GLU A 83 -1.68 4.20 6.01
CA GLU A 83 -1.23 4.43 7.37
C GLU A 83 -2.43 4.52 8.31
N PHE A 84 -2.21 4.29 9.61
CA PHE A 84 -3.25 4.44 10.62
C PHE A 84 -3.36 5.89 11.11
N ALA A 85 -4.52 6.50 10.90
CA ALA A 85 -4.92 7.72 11.60
C ALA A 85 -5.90 7.37 12.73
N PHE A 86 -5.81 8.06 13.86
CA PHE A 86 -6.71 7.84 14.98
C PHE A 86 -7.77 8.94 15.05
N GLU A 87 -9.02 8.58 14.82
CA GLU A 87 -10.15 9.52 14.89
C GLU A 87 -11.04 9.24 16.10
N GLU A 88 -11.52 10.30 16.74
CA GLU A 88 -12.50 10.18 17.82
C GLU A 88 -13.89 9.86 17.27
N GLN A 89 -14.35 8.66 17.55
CA GLN A 89 -15.69 8.21 17.19
C GLN A 89 -16.49 7.88 18.44
N CYS A 90 -17.80 7.92 18.31
CA CYS A 90 -18.70 7.54 19.40
C CYS A 90 -18.67 6.02 19.61
N ALA A 91 -18.00 5.58 20.69
CA ALA A 91 -17.90 4.17 21.05
C ALA A 91 -19.16 3.64 21.76
N GLU A 92 -19.90 4.52 22.44
CA GLU A 92 -21.10 4.15 23.17
C GLU A 92 -22.15 5.25 23.05
N ARG A 93 -23.39 4.88 22.74
CA ARG A 93 -24.53 5.81 22.62
C ARG A 93 -25.52 5.59 23.75
N HIS A 94 -26.17 6.67 24.17
CA HIS A 94 -27.37 6.60 24.98
C HIS A 94 -28.56 6.08 24.16
N TRP A 95 -29.58 5.55 24.83
CA TRP A 95 -30.79 5.01 24.19
C TRP A 95 -31.55 6.05 23.33
N TYR A 96 -31.45 7.34 23.68
CA TYR A 96 -32.06 8.46 22.94
C TYR A 96 -31.14 9.05 21.85
N GLY A 97 -30.02 8.38 21.52
CA GLY A 97 -29.22 8.66 20.33
C GLY A 97 -27.96 9.54 20.51
N MET A 98 -27.83 10.26 21.64
CA MET A 98 -26.62 11.05 21.92
C MET A 98 -25.40 10.16 22.23
N CYS A 99 -24.21 10.63 21.92
CA CYS A 99 -22.98 9.93 22.29
C CYS A 99 -22.73 10.01 23.80
N LYS A 100 -22.52 8.86 24.43
CA LYS A 100 -22.16 8.73 25.84
C LYS A 100 -20.65 8.75 26.03
N ARG A 101 -19.90 8.11 25.13
CA ARG A 101 -18.44 8.00 25.23
C ARG A 101 -17.78 8.02 23.86
N TYR A 102 -16.78 8.89 23.72
CA TYR A 102 -15.89 8.95 22.56
C TYR A 102 -14.65 8.10 22.82
N GLN A 103 -14.16 7.42 21.79
CA GLN A 103 -12.88 6.72 21.79
C GLN A 103 -12.18 6.92 20.46
N LYS A 104 -10.85 6.83 20.48
CA LYS A 104 -10.03 6.89 19.28
C LYS A 104 -9.99 5.52 18.60
N PHE A 105 -10.43 5.44 17.35
CA PHE A 105 -10.36 4.24 16.54
C PHE A 105 -9.34 4.42 15.40
N PRO A 106 -8.57 3.38 15.05
CA PRO A 106 -7.67 3.42 13.90
C PRO A 106 -8.48 3.38 12.60
N ILE A 107 -8.26 4.36 11.75
CA ILE A 107 -8.80 4.47 10.40
C ILE A 107 -7.64 4.41 9.41
N ALA A 108 -7.81 3.67 8.32
CA ALA A 108 -6.84 3.63 7.23
C ALA A 108 -6.93 4.90 6.39
N VAL A 109 -5.82 5.62 6.28
CA VAL A 109 -5.64 6.77 5.38
C VAL A 109 -4.69 6.36 4.28
N LEU A 110 -5.13 6.50 3.02
CA LEU A 110 -4.32 6.14 1.87
C LEU A 110 -3.21 7.16 1.65
N GLU A 111 -2.01 6.65 1.36
CA GLU A 111 -0.91 7.41 0.80
C GLU A 111 -0.71 7.06 -0.68
N GLU A 112 -0.30 8.05 -1.46
CA GLU A 112 0.00 7.84 -2.87
C GLU A 112 1.24 6.95 -3.05
N ALA A 113 1.22 6.11 -4.08
CA ALA A 113 2.33 5.23 -4.38
C ALA A 113 3.58 6.06 -4.75
N VAL A 114 4.63 5.97 -3.93
CA VAL A 114 5.94 6.55 -4.28
C VAL A 114 6.54 5.75 -5.44
N PRO A 115 6.96 6.39 -6.55
CA PRO A 115 7.56 5.71 -7.69
C PRO A 115 8.73 4.82 -7.28
N TYR A 116 8.81 3.67 -7.93
CA TYR A 116 9.91 2.74 -7.79
C TYR A 116 10.95 3.00 -8.86
N ASP A 117 11.97 3.77 -8.47
CA ASP A 117 13.17 3.97 -9.28
C ASP A 117 14.17 2.85 -9.00
N PHE A 118 14.61 2.23 -10.09
CA PHE A 118 15.79 1.37 -10.16
C PHE A 118 16.80 2.10 -11.02
N GLY A 119 17.90 2.54 -10.42
CA GLY A 119 18.96 3.23 -11.16
C GLY A 119 19.57 2.30 -12.20
N GLU A 120 19.31 2.58 -13.47
CA GLU A 120 20.33 2.47 -14.50
C GLU A 120 20.58 3.91 -14.99
N ASP A 121 21.83 4.36 -14.88
CA ASP A 121 22.29 5.61 -15.47
C ASP A 121 22.12 5.54 -17.00
N THR A 122 20.98 5.98 -17.53
CA THR A 122 20.95 6.58 -18.87
C THR A 122 19.77 7.54 -19.01
N GLU A 123 20.11 8.78 -19.34
CA GLU A 123 19.26 9.94 -19.55
C GLU A 123 17.86 9.68 -20.13
N ARG A 124 16.80 10.05 -19.40
CA ARG A 124 15.69 10.84 -19.98
C ARG A 124 14.79 11.51 -18.93
N GLY A 125 14.99 12.82 -18.75
CA GLY A 125 13.89 13.78 -18.81
C GLY A 125 12.98 13.90 -17.59
N GLU A 126 13.41 14.76 -16.67
CA GLU A 126 12.59 15.62 -15.82
C GLU A 126 11.20 15.98 -16.38
N LYS A 127 10.12 15.66 -15.64
CA LYS A 127 8.93 16.53 -15.53
C LYS A 127 8.38 16.51 -14.10
N LYS A 128 8.68 17.60 -13.40
CA LYS A 128 8.13 17.96 -12.08
C LYS A 128 6.65 18.34 -12.20
N GLY A 129 5.84 17.84 -11.26
CA GLY A 129 4.82 18.59 -10.53
C GLY A 129 3.63 19.18 -11.31
N GLY A 130 2.52 18.44 -11.36
CA GLY A 130 1.19 19.02 -11.58
C GLY A 130 0.55 19.38 -10.24
N LYS A 131 0.50 20.68 -9.90
CA LYS A 131 -0.29 21.19 -8.77
C LYS A 131 -1.78 21.01 -9.09
N SER A 132 -2.49 20.25 -8.25
CA SER A 132 -3.95 20.19 -8.28
C SER A 132 -4.52 21.55 -7.86
N ALA A 133 -5.22 22.21 -8.77
CA ALA A 133 -5.92 23.45 -8.53
C ALA A 133 -7.14 23.16 -7.62
N ARG A 134 -7.12 23.69 -6.39
CA ARG A 134 -8.35 23.84 -5.59
C ARG A 134 -9.20 24.94 -6.21
N LEU A 135 -10.32 24.56 -6.83
CA LEU A 135 -11.46 25.46 -6.97
C LEU A 135 -12.09 25.65 -5.57
N LEU A 136 -12.07 26.87 -5.05
CA LEU A 136 -13.00 27.28 -4.00
C LEU A 136 -14.34 27.65 -4.67
N PRO A 137 -15.49 27.22 -4.14
CA PRO A 137 -16.77 27.76 -4.56
C PRO A 137 -16.96 29.18 -3.97
N LEU A 138 -17.57 30.04 -4.78
CA LEU A 138 -18.07 31.38 -4.43
C LEU A 138 -19.30 31.29 -3.52
#